data_AF-A0AAV8X9I3-F1
#
_entry.id   AF-A0AAV8X9I3-F1
#
_cell.length_a   1.000
_cell.length_b   1.000
_cell.length_c   1.000
_cell.angle_alpha   90.00
_cell.angle_beta   90.00
_cell.angle_gamma   90.00
#
_symmetry.space_group_name_H-M   'P 1'
#
loop_
_entity.id
_entity.type
_entity.pdbx_description
1 polymer ?
#
loop_
_entity_poly.entity_id
_entity_poly.type
_entity_poly.pdbx_seq_one_letter_code
_entity_poly.pdbx_strand_id
1 'polypeptide(L)'
;MALSSSTSYHFDYYTIDLNDEFSGLYGPLLYDQLEYVNSSLYRIFELYGERKNIPKSIVIIGHSMGGVIAKNLLSQNLDPNLISVLITLAAPLKRVPIFFDLHMHNFYKWDNPGHNKTTFVSLSGGYADFFDTSKFK
;
A
#
# COMPACT_ATOMS: atom_id res chain seq x y z
N MET A 1 -30.09 4.88 12.87
CA MET A 1 -30.10 3.52 13.44
C MET A 1 -28.74 2.91 13.13
N ALA A 2 -27.84 2.84 14.11
CA ALA A 2 -26.55 2.15 13.96
C ALA A 2 -26.67 0.81 14.67
N LEU A 3 -26.46 -0.29 13.95
CA LEU A 3 -26.39 -1.62 14.54
C LEU A 3 -25.21 -1.63 15.52
N SER A 4 -25.51 -1.74 16.80
CA SER A 4 -24.58 -2.26 17.80
C SER A 4 -24.32 -3.72 17.44
N SER A 5 -23.29 -3.99 16.64
CA SER A 5 -22.66 -5.31 16.63
C SER A 5 -21.38 -5.20 17.45
N SER A 6 -21.45 -5.65 18.71
CA SER A 6 -20.23 -5.93 19.49
C SER A 6 -19.56 -7.14 18.85
N THR A 7 -18.77 -6.94 17.79
CA THR A 7 -17.97 -7.99 17.19
C THR A 7 -16.95 -8.46 18.22
N SER A 8 -16.73 -9.77 18.34
CA SER A 8 -15.69 -10.37 19.20
C SER A 8 -14.25 -9.95 18.82
N TYR A 9 -14.11 -9.24 17.71
CA TYR A 9 -12.85 -8.76 17.16
C TYR A 9 -12.75 -7.25 17.36
N HIS A 10 -11.61 -6.82 17.89
CA HIS A 10 -11.22 -5.44 18.03
C HIS A 10 -10.09 -5.14 17.05
N PHE A 11 -10.20 -4.04 16.33
CA PHE A 11 -9.16 -3.54 15.44
C PHE A 11 -8.65 -2.21 15.97
N ASP A 12 -7.34 -2.10 16.08
CA ASP A 12 -6.67 -0.81 16.23
C ASP A 12 -6.40 -0.25 14.84
N TYR A 13 -6.75 1.03 14.63
CA TYR A 13 -6.61 1.70 13.35
C TYR A 13 -5.54 2.77 13.42
N TYR A 14 -4.65 2.79 12.43
CA TYR A 14 -3.60 3.79 12.28
C TYR A 14 -3.65 4.35 10.86
N THR A 15 -3.29 5.62 10.72
CA THR A 15 -3.15 6.31 9.44
C THR A 15 -1.71 6.74 9.27
N ILE A 16 -1.18 6.63 8.06
CA ILE A 16 0.14 7.14 7.69
C ILE A 16 -0.09 8.29 6.71
N ASP A 17 0.43 9.46 7.05
CA ASP A 17 0.41 10.64 6.17
C ASP A 17 1.72 10.67 5.38
N LEU A 18 1.61 10.64 4.04
CA LEU A 18 2.75 10.64 3.13
C LEU A 18 3.06 12.02 2.54
N ASN A 19 2.35 13.05 2.99
CA ASN A 19 2.47 14.42 2.51
C ASN A 19 2.45 14.47 0.97
N ASP A 20 1.28 14.10 0.42
CA ASP A 20 0.96 13.73 -0.97
C ASP A 20 1.46 14.64 -2.12
N GLU A 21 2.15 15.75 -1.85
CA GLU A 21 2.33 16.84 -2.81
C GLU A 21 3.21 16.50 -4.03
N PHE A 22 4.00 15.41 -4.04
CA PHE A 22 4.96 15.15 -5.14
C PHE A 22 5.18 13.69 -5.57
N SER A 23 4.50 12.72 -4.95
CA SER A 23 4.74 11.27 -5.19
C SER A 23 4.44 10.83 -6.63
N GLY A 24 3.51 11.51 -7.30
CA GLY A 24 3.20 11.27 -8.71
C GLY A 24 4.15 11.94 -9.70
N LEU A 25 5.09 12.79 -9.24
CA LEU A 25 5.95 13.63 -10.09
C LEU A 25 7.44 13.30 -9.94
N TYR A 26 7.86 12.66 -8.84
CA TYR A 26 9.26 12.36 -8.55
C TYR A 26 9.41 10.94 -8.01
N GLY A 27 9.94 10.04 -8.85
CA GLY A 27 10.08 8.62 -8.56
C GLY A 27 10.94 8.28 -7.34
N PRO A 28 12.06 8.96 -7.06
CA PRO A 28 12.84 8.73 -5.84
C PRO A 28 12.03 8.91 -4.55
N LEU A 29 11.11 9.89 -4.51
CA LEU A 29 10.24 10.09 -3.34
C LEU A 29 9.35 8.88 -3.04
N LEU A 30 9.00 8.06 -4.04
CA LEU A 30 8.24 6.83 -3.82
C LEU A 30 9.02 5.80 -2.99
N TYR A 31 10.35 5.76 -3.14
CA TYR A 31 11.21 4.90 -2.33
C TYR A 31 11.31 5.44 -0.89
N ASP A 32 11.44 6.75 -0.73
CA ASP A 32 11.45 7.39 0.60
C ASP A 32 10.11 7.16 1.33
N GLN A 33 8.99 7.29 0.61
CA GLN A 33 7.66 7.01 1.16
C GLN A 33 7.47 5.52 1.49
N LEU A 34 8.01 4.61 0.68
CA LEU A 34 8.01 3.18 0.98
C LEU A 34 8.80 2.87 2.25
N GLU A 35 9.99 3.45 2.40
CA GLU A 35 10.80 3.32 3.61
C GLU A 35 10.07 3.92 4.82
N TYR A 36 9.47 5.09 4.68
CA TYR A 36 8.69 5.74 5.73
C TYR A 36 7.50 4.88 6.19
N VAL A 37 6.76 4.27 5.26
CA VAL A 37 5.67 3.34 5.59
C VAL A 37 6.22 2.13 6.35
N ASN A 38 7.35 1.56 5.90
CA ASN A 38 7.99 0.43 6.55
C ASN A 38 8.42 0.77 7.99
N SER A 39 9.10 1.90 8.20
CA SER A 39 9.48 2.43 9.51
C SER A 39 8.26 2.71 10.40
N SER A 40 7.17 3.22 9.82
CA SER A 40 5.92 3.48 10.54
C SER A 40 5.28 2.20 11.06
N LEU A 41 5.36 1.08 10.31
CA LEU A 41 4.91 -0.22 10.82
C LEU A 41 5.70 -0.66 12.05
N TYR A 42 7.02 -0.57 12.02
CA TYR A 42 7.84 -0.87 13.20
C TYR A 42 7.44 0.00 14.40
N ARG A 43 7.23 1.30 14.16
CA ARG A 43 6.78 2.21 15.21
C ARG A 43 5.42 1.83 15.78
N ILE A 44 4.48 1.40 14.96
CA ILE A 44 3.18 0.89 15.41
C ILE A 44 3.37 -0.36 16.28
N PHE A 45 4.23 -1.31 15.87
CA PHE A 45 4.51 -2.50 16.68
C PHE A 45 5.15 -2.16 18.04
N GLU A 46 6.01 -1.15 18.11
CA GLU A 46 6.60 -0.66 19.37
C GLU A 46 5.53 -0.16 20.36
N LEU A 47 4.41 0.40 19.89
CA LEU A 47 3.31 0.85 20.77
C LEU A 47 2.68 -0.31 21.55
N TYR A 48 2.77 -1.54 21.02
CA TYR A 48 2.31 -2.74 21.69
C TYR A 48 3.32 -3.26 22.73
N GLY A 49 4.59 -2.85 22.68
CA GLY A 49 5.64 -3.25 23.64
C GLY A 49 5.70 -4.76 23.87
N GLU A 50 5.88 -5.18 25.13
CA GLU A 50 5.85 -6.59 25.56
C GLU A 50 4.43 -7.09 25.90
N ARG A 51 3.36 -6.41 25.44
CA ARG A 51 2.00 -6.83 25.76
C ARG A 51 1.78 -8.26 25.26
N LYS A 52 1.03 -9.07 26.02
CA LYS A 52 0.71 -10.46 25.67
C LYS A 52 -0.04 -10.61 24.33
N ASN A 53 -0.58 -9.51 23.78
CA ASN A 53 -1.43 -9.50 22.59
C ASN A 53 -0.84 -8.64 21.46
N ILE A 54 0.44 -8.84 21.12
CA ILE A 54 1.02 -8.22 19.91
C ILE A 54 0.26 -8.75 18.68
N PRO A 55 -0.20 -7.87 17.77
CA PRO A 55 -0.87 -8.30 16.55
C PRO A 55 0.07 -9.16 15.70
N LYS A 56 -0.36 -10.38 15.36
CA LYS A 56 0.42 -11.32 14.53
C LYS A 56 0.30 -11.03 13.03
N SER A 57 -0.71 -10.25 12.65
CA SER A 57 -0.94 -9.86 11.26
C SER A 57 -1.65 -8.52 11.21
N ILE A 58 -1.45 -7.80 10.10
CA ILE A 58 -2.03 -6.50 9.81
C ILE A 58 -2.84 -6.55 8.52
N VAL A 59 -3.74 -5.58 8.38
CA VAL A 59 -4.48 -5.27 7.16
C VAL A 59 -4.04 -3.90 6.69
N ILE A 60 -3.65 -3.78 5.42
CA ILE A 60 -3.25 -2.51 4.83
C ILE A 60 -4.32 -2.06 3.84
N ILE A 61 -4.70 -0.78 3.94
CA ILE A 61 -5.59 -0.13 3.00
C ILE A 61 -4.83 1.03 2.37
N GLY A 62 -4.57 0.95 1.07
CA GLY A 62 -3.87 1.99 0.32
C GLY A 62 -4.78 2.64 -0.72
N HIS A 63 -4.90 3.97 -0.68
CA HIS A 63 -5.64 4.74 -1.68
C HIS A 63 -4.70 5.36 -2.70
N SER A 64 -5.06 5.35 -3.99
CA SER A 64 -4.28 5.95 -5.08
C SER A 64 -2.81 5.51 -5.05
N MET A 65 -1.86 6.44 -4.99
CA MET A 65 -0.43 6.17 -4.86
C MET A 65 -0.07 5.41 -3.59
N GLY A 66 -0.78 5.61 -2.49
CA GLY A 66 -0.64 4.80 -1.28
C GLY A 66 -0.93 3.31 -1.52
N GLY A 67 -1.81 2.97 -2.47
CA GLY A 67 -2.02 1.58 -2.90
C GLY A 67 -0.84 1.00 -3.67
N VAL A 68 -0.14 1.82 -4.46
CA VAL A 68 1.09 1.42 -5.16
C VAL A 68 2.24 1.22 -4.18
N ILE A 69 2.38 2.11 -3.20
CA ILE A 69 3.38 2.02 -2.12
C ILE A 69 3.09 0.80 -1.24
N ALA A 70 1.84 0.60 -0.83
CA ALA A 70 1.42 -0.56 -0.03
C ALA A 70 1.62 -1.88 -0.78
N LYS A 71 1.38 -1.92 -2.09
CA LYS A 71 1.77 -3.05 -2.92
C LYS A 71 3.29 -3.24 -2.86
N ASN A 72 4.06 -2.16 -3.03
CA ASN A 72 5.52 -2.22 -3.03
C ASN A 72 6.13 -2.70 -1.70
N LEU A 73 5.42 -2.49 -0.60
CA LEU A 73 5.77 -2.98 0.72
C LEU A 73 5.84 -4.51 0.80
N LEU A 74 5.07 -5.23 -0.01
CA LEU A 74 5.15 -6.70 -0.09
C LEU A 74 6.45 -7.21 -0.76
N SER A 75 7.35 -6.36 -1.26
CA SER A 75 8.66 -6.80 -1.80
C SER A 75 9.78 -6.47 -0.84
N GLN A 76 9.44 -5.77 0.25
CA GLN A 76 10.38 -5.58 1.34
C GLN A 76 10.58 -6.92 2.06
N ASN A 77 11.70 -7.05 2.75
CA ASN A 77 12.05 -8.24 3.52
C ASN A 77 11.23 -8.34 4.83
N LEU A 78 9.90 -8.25 4.71
CA LEU A 78 8.93 -8.40 5.78
C LEU A 78 8.56 -9.88 5.96
N ASP A 79 8.10 -10.25 7.17
CA ASP A 79 7.54 -11.59 7.38
C ASP A 79 6.37 -11.81 6.40
N PRO A 80 6.40 -12.87 5.57
CA PRO A 80 5.33 -13.16 4.60
C PRO A 80 3.94 -13.36 5.21
N ASN A 81 3.84 -13.59 6.52
CA ASN A 81 2.57 -13.73 7.24
C ASN A 81 2.10 -12.43 7.90
N LEU A 82 2.93 -11.37 7.89
CA LEU A 82 2.62 -10.11 8.55
C LEU A 82 1.44 -9.41 7.90
N ILE A 83 1.46 -9.25 6.58
CA ILE A 83 0.40 -8.57 5.84
C ILE A 83 -0.60 -9.63 5.36
N SER A 84 -1.69 -9.78 6.11
CA SER A 84 -2.73 -10.78 5.83
C SER A 84 -3.64 -10.37 4.68
N VAL A 85 -3.98 -9.08 4.60
CA VAL A 85 -4.86 -8.51 3.58
C VAL A 85 -4.29 -7.17 3.13
N LEU A 86 -4.23 -6.97 1.81
CA LEU A 86 -3.95 -5.70 1.19
C LEU A 86 -5.16 -5.28 0.36
N ILE A 87 -5.79 -4.18 0.75
CA ILE A 87 -6.88 -3.54 0.03
C ILE A 87 -6.33 -2.30 -0.67
N THR A 88 -6.57 -2.18 -1.97
CA THR A 88 -6.19 -1.00 -2.74
C THR A 88 -7.43 -0.32 -3.30
N LEU A 89 -7.48 1.02 -3.19
CA LEU A 89 -8.60 1.86 -3.61
C LEU A 89 -8.12 2.82 -4.69
N ALA A 90 -8.72 2.78 -5.89
CA ALA A 90 -8.38 3.70 -6.99
C ALA A 90 -6.87 3.83 -7.27
N ALA A 91 -6.12 2.73 -7.13
CA ALA A 91 -4.67 2.71 -7.23
C ALA A 91 -4.19 2.29 -8.64
N PRO A 92 -3.28 3.04 -9.28
CA PRO A 92 -2.81 2.72 -10.63
C PRO A 92 -1.77 1.57 -10.65
N LEU A 93 -2.12 0.38 -10.18
CA LEU A 93 -1.15 -0.69 -9.83
C LEU A 93 -0.31 -1.27 -10.98
N LYS A 94 -0.71 -1.05 -12.24
CA LYS A 94 -0.10 -1.67 -13.44
C LYS A 94 0.71 -0.69 -14.27
N ARG A 95 0.36 0.59 -14.24
CA ARG A 95 0.97 1.60 -15.09
C ARG A 95 0.86 2.96 -14.43
N VAL A 96 1.96 3.69 -14.46
CA VAL A 96 1.99 5.08 -14.02
C VAL A 96 1.08 5.91 -14.93
N PRO A 97 0.17 6.73 -14.39
CA PRO A 97 -0.66 7.61 -15.21
C PRO A 97 0.15 8.60 -16.05
N ILE A 98 1.29 9.07 -15.53
CA ILE A 98 2.21 9.99 -16.21
C ILE A 98 3.65 9.60 -15.88
N PHE A 99 4.48 9.39 -16.91
CA PHE A 99 5.90 9.06 -16.72
C PHE A 99 6.75 10.32 -16.61
N PHE A 100 7.32 10.58 -15.43
CA PHE A 100 8.24 11.70 -15.21
C PHE A 100 9.71 11.26 -15.15
N ASP A 101 10.02 10.05 -14.67
CA ASP A 101 11.40 9.53 -14.61
C ASP A 101 11.52 7.99 -14.62
N LEU A 102 12.76 7.51 -14.72
CA LEU A 102 13.12 6.08 -14.71
C LEU A 102 12.93 5.40 -13.34
N HIS A 103 13.07 6.15 -12.24
CA HIS A 103 12.88 5.61 -10.90
C HIS A 103 11.43 5.19 -10.68
N MET A 104 10.48 6.01 -11.14
CA MET A 104 9.06 5.72 -11.07
C MET A 104 8.69 4.52 -11.94
N HIS A 105 9.29 4.40 -13.13
CA HIS A 105 9.10 3.19 -13.96
C HIS A 105 9.61 1.93 -13.25
N ASN A 106 10.79 1.99 -12.64
CA ASN A 106 11.35 0.86 -11.90
C ASN A 106 10.55 0.53 -10.63
N PHE A 107 9.97 1.53 -9.96
CA PHE A 107 9.09 1.35 -8.80
C PHE A 107 7.79 0.61 -9.17
N TYR A 108 7.33 0.72 -10.41
CA TYR A 108 6.14 0.01 -10.92
C TYR A 108 6.47 -1.36 -11.52
N LYS A 109 7.74 -1.63 -11.85
CA LYS A 109 8.24 -2.95 -12.25
C LYS A 109 8.32 -3.86 -11.03
N TRP A 110 7.15 -4.26 -10.58
CA TRP A 110 6.97 -5.24 -9.54
C TRP A 110 7.20 -6.65 -10.09
N ASP A 111 8.34 -7.26 -9.75
CA ASP A 111 8.58 -8.68 -9.96
C ASP A 111 8.16 -9.45 -8.69
N ASN A 112 6.94 -9.97 -8.75
CA ASN A 112 6.18 -10.58 -7.67
C ASN A 112 6.99 -11.58 -6.81
N PRO A 113 7.53 -11.19 -5.63
CA PRO A 113 8.35 -12.09 -4.84
C PRO A 113 7.44 -12.87 -3.87
N GLY A 114 6.65 -13.79 -4.38
CA GLY A 114 6.18 -14.93 -3.59
C GLY A 114 5.30 -14.68 -2.34
N HIS A 115 4.57 -13.56 -2.24
CA HIS A 115 3.57 -13.37 -1.17
C HIS A 115 2.26 -14.13 -1.42
N ASN A 116 2.34 -15.47 -1.50
CA ASN A 116 1.20 -16.34 -1.77
C ASN A 116 0.17 -16.37 -0.62
N LYS A 117 0.48 -15.79 0.55
CA LYS A 117 -0.37 -15.80 1.75
C LYS A 117 -1.17 -14.51 1.96
N THR A 118 -0.85 -13.43 1.25
CA THR A 118 -1.56 -12.16 1.38
C THR A 118 -2.79 -12.16 0.48
N THR A 119 -3.96 -11.89 1.06
CA THR A 119 -5.18 -11.68 0.27
C THR A 119 -5.15 -10.30 -0.36
N PHE A 120 -5.13 -10.22 -1.68
CA PHE A 120 -5.10 -8.96 -2.42
C PHE A 120 -6.49 -8.60 -2.95
N VAL A 121 -7.02 -7.45 -2.53
CA VAL A 121 -8.31 -6.91 -2.99
C VAL A 121 -8.06 -5.56 -3.63
N SER A 122 -8.50 -5.39 -4.88
CA SER A 122 -8.38 -4.12 -5.59
C SER A 122 -9.76 -3.61 -5.98
N LEU A 123 -10.08 -2.42 -5.49
CA LEU A 123 -11.32 -1.71 -5.78
C LEU A 123 -10.97 -0.53 -6.70
N SER A 124 -11.13 -0.75 -8.01
CA SER A 124 -11.00 0.29 -9.02
C SER A 124 -12.38 0.81 -9.43
N GLY A 125 -12.51 2.13 -9.56
CA GLY A 125 -13.63 2.74 -10.28
C GLY A 125 -13.37 2.54 -11.77
N GLY A 126 -14.30 1.87 -12.47
CA GLY A 126 -14.10 1.44 -13.86
C GLY A 126 -13.67 2.53 -14.87
N TYR A 127 -13.26 2.08 -16.06
CA TYR A 127 -12.99 2.82 -17.31
C TYR A 127 -12.13 4.12 -17.33
N ALA A 128 -11.70 4.68 -16.19
CA ALA A 128 -10.89 5.92 -16.16
C ALA A 128 -9.39 5.73 -15.91
N ASP A 129 -8.90 4.51 -15.64
CA ASP A 129 -7.46 4.19 -15.57
C ASP A 129 -6.83 3.96 -16.97
N PHE A 130 -7.53 4.35 -18.04
CA PHE A 130 -7.09 4.26 -19.44
C PHE A 130 -6.73 5.66 -19.98
N PHE A 131 -5.68 6.30 -19.47
CA PHE A 131 -4.96 7.20 -20.37
C PHE A 131 -4.10 6.35 -21.31
N ASP A 132 -4.79 5.83 -22.31
CA ASP A 132 -4.21 5.28 -23.52
C ASP A 132 -3.44 6.38 -24.25
N THR A 133 -2.12 6.36 -24.13
CA THR A 133 -1.23 7.25 -24.89
C THR A 133 -0.93 6.72 -26.30
N SER A 134 -1.74 5.81 -26.87
CA SER A 134 -1.60 5.36 -28.27
C SER A 134 -2.00 6.41 -29.33
N LYS A 135 -2.18 7.67 -28.94
CA LYS A 135 -2.49 8.78 -29.86
C LYS A 135 -1.50 9.95 -29.82
N PHE A 136 -0.21 9.64 -29.77
CA PHE A 136 0.77 10.54 -30.38
C PHE A 136 1.36 9.81 -31.59
N LYS A 137 0.76 10.14 -32.74
CA LYS A 137 1.18 9.74 -34.08
C LYS A 137 2.42 10.53 -34.49
#